data_AF-A0A2M7SUA3-F1
#
_entry.id   AF-A0A2M7SUA3-F1
#
_cell.length_a   1.000
_cell.length_b   1.000
_cell.length_c   1.000
_cell.angle_alpha   90.00
_cell.angle_beta   90.00
_cell.angle_gamma   90.00
#
_symmetry.space_group_name_H-M   'P 1'
#
loop_
_entity.id
_entity.type
_entity.pdbx_description
1 polymer ?
#
loop_
_entity_poly.entity_id
_entity_poly.type
_entity_poly.pdbx_seq_one_letter_code
_entity_poly.pdbx_strand_id
1 'polypeptide(L)'
;MNAADTAWLLVSSALVMLMTPGVALFYGGMVRRKNLLSTMMMSFAILGLVSLLWVLYGYSLSFGPDKGGIIGGLDFIGLRTVGQEPSSVYATTVPHLAFMAFEAMFAIITVALVTGAVVERMKFSAFIVFSTLWLTIVYCPVAHWVWGSGGWLARLGVLDFAGGTVVHINAGASALALAWLLGPRRGYREKEPMEPNNIPMVVLGAALLWFGWFGFNAGSALTSGGLAASAFVATNTAAATAA
;
A
#
# COMPACT_ATOMS: atom_id res chain seq x y z
N MET A 1 20.02 -17.92 -3.51
CA MET A 1 19.39 -17.31 -2.31
C MET A 1 20.46 -16.58 -1.50
N ASN A 2 20.17 -15.36 -1.05
CA ASN A 2 21.05 -14.52 -0.25
C ASN A 2 20.36 -14.20 1.09
N ALA A 3 21.02 -14.54 2.20
CA ALA A 3 20.46 -14.37 3.53
C ALA A 3 20.32 -12.89 3.95
N ALA A 4 21.25 -12.02 3.53
CA ALA A 4 21.20 -10.59 3.85
C ALA A 4 20.05 -9.90 3.11
N ASP A 5 19.89 -10.19 1.81
CA ASP A 5 18.76 -9.68 1.02
C ASP A 5 17.42 -10.17 1.58
N THR A 6 17.35 -11.45 1.98
CA THR A 6 16.13 -12.03 2.58
C THR A 6 15.79 -11.36 3.91
N ALA A 7 16.77 -11.18 4.79
CA ALA A 7 16.57 -10.49 6.06
C ALA A 7 16.13 -9.04 5.86
N TRP A 8 16.77 -8.34 4.92
CA TRP A 8 16.42 -6.97 4.54
C TRP A 8 14.98 -6.86 4.05
N LEU A 9 14.54 -7.78 3.18
CA LEU A 9 13.19 -7.73 2.61
C LEU A 9 12.11 -8.09 3.65
N LEU A 10 12.38 -9.03 4.55
CA LEU A 10 11.47 -9.36 5.66
C LEU A 10 11.33 -8.20 6.66
N VAL A 11 12.43 -7.55 7.03
CA VAL A 11 12.40 -6.34 7.87
C VAL A 11 11.68 -5.21 7.16
N SER A 12 11.98 -4.99 5.87
CA SER A 12 11.31 -3.97 5.05
C SER A 12 9.79 -4.22 5.00
N SER A 13 9.35 -5.47 4.86
CA SER A 13 7.94 -5.84 4.93
C SER A 13 7.30 -5.44 6.27
N ALA A 14 7.98 -5.71 7.40
CA ALA A 14 7.49 -5.31 8.72
C ALA A 14 7.43 -3.78 8.89
N LEU A 15 8.40 -3.06 8.33
CA LEU A 15 8.41 -1.59 8.30
C LEU A 15 7.23 -1.03 7.50
N VAL A 16 6.95 -1.60 6.32
CA VAL A 16 5.78 -1.17 5.51
C VAL A 16 4.47 -1.53 6.19
N MET A 17 4.38 -2.70 6.82
CA MET A 17 3.20 -3.10 7.62
C MET A 17 2.87 -2.04 8.68
N LEU A 18 3.90 -1.55 9.39
CA LEU A 18 3.78 -0.53 10.44
C LEU A 18 3.20 0.80 9.92
N MET A 19 3.34 1.10 8.63
CA MET A 19 2.72 2.28 8.02
C MET A 19 1.20 2.25 8.12
N THR A 20 0.55 1.08 8.11
CA THR A 20 -0.92 0.98 8.17
C THR A 20 -1.47 1.42 9.53
N PRO A 21 -0.94 0.95 10.68
CA PRO A 21 -1.19 1.57 11.97
C PRO A 21 -0.81 3.07 12.00
N GLY A 22 0.29 3.47 11.34
CA GLY A 22 0.66 4.88 11.19
C GLY A 22 -0.44 5.73 10.55
N VAL A 23 -1.01 5.27 9.44
CA VAL A 23 -2.19 5.86 8.76
C VAL A 23 -3.39 5.94 9.72
N ALA A 24 -3.64 4.87 10.47
CA ALA A 24 -4.74 4.81 11.43
C ALA A 24 -4.61 5.91 12.51
N LEU A 25 -3.40 6.13 13.03
CA LEU A 25 -3.13 7.20 13.98
C LEU A 25 -3.21 8.58 13.32
N PHE A 26 -2.62 8.73 12.13
CA PHE A 26 -2.58 9.98 11.39
C PHE A 26 -3.98 10.50 11.05
N TYR A 27 -4.79 9.70 10.35
CA TYR A 27 -6.19 10.08 10.07
C TYR A 27 -7.05 10.08 11.33
N GLY A 28 -6.80 9.15 12.27
CA GLY A 28 -7.50 9.10 13.55
C GLY A 28 -7.36 10.39 14.36
N GLY A 29 -6.18 11.00 14.40
CA GLY A 29 -5.97 12.28 15.08
C GLY A 29 -6.60 13.48 14.37
N MET A 30 -6.69 13.44 13.04
CA MET A 30 -7.27 14.52 12.21
C MET A 30 -8.80 14.54 12.17
N VAL A 31 -9.46 13.42 12.51
CA VAL A 31 -10.93 13.35 12.47
C VAL A 31 -11.54 13.87 13.77
N ARG A 32 -12.86 14.04 13.80
CA ARG A 32 -13.55 14.41 15.04
C ARG A 32 -13.53 13.23 16.03
N ARG A 33 -13.49 13.53 17.34
CA ARG A 33 -13.38 12.51 18.41
C ARG A 33 -14.42 11.38 18.29
N LYS A 34 -15.65 11.71 17.87
CA LYS A 34 -16.74 10.74 17.67
C LYS A 34 -16.45 9.67 16.61
N ASN A 35 -15.53 9.94 15.68
CA ASN A 35 -15.18 9.08 14.55
C ASN A 35 -13.79 8.42 14.66
N LEU A 36 -13.05 8.70 15.74
CA LEU A 36 -11.72 8.15 15.97
C LEU A 36 -11.71 6.61 15.89
N LEU A 37 -12.56 5.95 16.69
CA LEU A 37 -12.65 4.49 16.73
C LEU A 37 -12.98 3.88 15.36
N SER A 38 -13.96 4.45 14.66
CA SER A 38 -14.34 3.96 13.32
C SER A 38 -13.18 4.09 12.33
N THR A 39 -12.40 5.16 12.42
CA THR A 39 -11.27 5.42 11.51
C THR A 39 -10.15 4.41 11.73
N MET A 40 -9.81 4.15 13.00
CA MET A 40 -8.82 3.14 13.37
C MET A 40 -9.28 1.75 12.94
N MET A 41 -10.55 1.40 13.20
CA MET A 41 -11.13 0.11 12.79
C MET A 41 -11.11 -0.12 11.28
N MET A 42 -11.36 0.92 10.46
CA MET A 42 -11.24 0.80 9.00
C MET A 42 -9.82 0.40 8.59
N SER A 43 -8.79 1.03 9.17
CA SER A 43 -7.38 0.75 8.82
C SER A 43 -6.96 -0.67 9.21
N PHE A 44 -7.31 -1.13 10.43
CA PHE A 44 -7.03 -2.50 10.85
C PHE A 44 -7.85 -3.55 10.08
N ALA A 45 -9.08 -3.21 9.69
CA ALA A 45 -9.88 -4.10 8.84
C ALA A 45 -9.24 -4.29 7.46
N ILE A 46 -8.65 -3.25 6.87
CA ILE A 46 -7.90 -3.36 5.61
C ILE A 46 -6.67 -4.25 5.75
N LEU A 47 -5.92 -4.11 6.86
CA LEU A 47 -4.78 -4.97 7.15
C LEU A 47 -5.17 -6.45 7.07
N GLY A 48 -6.26 -6.87 7.71
CA GLY A 48 -6.76 -8.24 7.65
C GLY A 48 -7.35 -8.63 6.30
N LEU A 49 -8.24 -7.79 5.76
CA LEU A 49 -8.97 -8.06 4.51
C LEU A 49 -8.01 -8.22 3.34
N VAL A 50 -7.12 -7.24 3.12
CA VAL A 50 -6.22 -7.25 1.97
C VAL A 50 -5.18 -8.35 2.11
N SER A 51 -4.67 -8.63 3.32
CA SER A 51 -3.76 -9.77 3.54
C SER A 51 -4.37 -11.10 3.08
N LEU A 52 -5.65 -11.34 3.40
CA LEU A 52 -6.36 -12.54 2.96
C LEU A 52 -6.59 -12.55 1.45
N LEU A 53 -7.12 -11.46 0.88
CA LEU A 53 -7.39 -11.37 -0.55
C LEU A 53 -6.12 -11.49 -1.40
N TRP A 54 -5.01 -10.94 -0.91
CA TRP A 54 -3.71 -11.02 -1.57
C TRP A 54 -3.21 -12.45 -1.72
N VAL A 55 -3.26 -13.23 -0.62
CA VAL A 55 -2.91 -14.65 -0.61
C VAL A 55 -3.87 -15.46 -1.49
N LEU A 56 -5.17 -15.17 -1.44
CA LEU A 56 -6.16 -15.90 -2.21
C LEU A 56 -5.99 -15.70 -3.72
N TYR A 57 -5.84 -14.46 -4.19
CA TYR A 57 -5.71 -14.17 -5.62
C TYR A 57 -4.97 -12.87 -5.97
N GLY A 58 -4.91 -11.88 -5.07
CA GLY A 58 -4.37 -10.56 -5.41
C GLY A 58 -2.92 -10.60 -5.89
N TYR A 59 -2.08 -11.44 -5.26
CA TYR A 59 -0.71 -11.67 -5.70
C TYR A 59 -0.67 -12.25 -7.12
N SER A 60 -1.52 -13.23 -7.42
CA SER A 60 -1.60 -13.84 -8.75
C SER A 60 -2.02 -12.85 -9.82
N LEU A 61 -3.04 -12.02 -9.56
CA LEU A 61 -3.50 -11.01 -10.51
C LEU A 61 -2.47 -9.89 -10.73
N SER A 62 -1.55 -9.67 -9.79
CA SER A 62 -0.52 -8.63 -9.90
C SER A 62 0.77 -9.15 -10.53
N PHE A 63 1.22 -10.34 -10.13
CA PHE A 63 2.55 -10.88 -10.47
C PHE A 63 2.52 -12.22 -11.20
N GLY A 64 1.35 -12.82 -11.42
CA GLY A 64 1.20 -14.01 -12.24
C GLY A 64 1.55 -13.79 -13.72
N PRO A 65 1.64 -14.86 -14.53
CA PRO A 65 1.94 -14.76 -15.95
C PRO A 65 1.02 -13.79 -16.69
N ASP A 66 1.62 -12.94 -17.52
CA ASP A 66 0.93 -11.85 -18.22
C ASP A 66 -0.29 -12.30 -19.04
N LYS A 67 -1.35 -11.50 -18.99
CA LYS A 67 -2.52 -11.54 -19.87
C LYS A 67 -2.67 -10.19 -20.57
N GLY A 68 -2.03 -10.08 -21.73
CA GLY A 68 -2.21 -8.96 -22.66
C GLY A 68 -1.60 -7.63 -22.18
N GLY A 69 -0.68 -7.67 -21.21
CA GLY A 69 -0.07 -6.52 -20.55
C GLY A 69 -0.93 -5.89 -19.45
N ILE A 70 -2.13 -6.41 -19.19
CA ILE A 70 -3.16 -5.73 -18.38
C ILE A 70 -3.34 -6.36 -16.99
N ILE A 71 -3.22 -7.67 -16.86
CA ILE A 71 -3.43 -8.38 -15.59
C ILE A 71 -2.65 -9.70 -15.58
N GLY A 72 -2.27 -10.17 -14.40
CA GLY A 72 -1.68 -11.49 -14.20
C GLY A 72 -2.72 -12.62 -14.29
N GLY A 73 -2.23 -13.82 -14.60
CA GLY A 73 -3.00 -15.07 -14.57
C GLY A 73 -3.35 -15.56 -13.16
N LEU A 74 -3.98 -16.74 -13.09
CA LEU A 74 -4.38 -17.38 -11.82
C LEU A 74 -3.41 -18.47 -11.35
N ASP A 75 -2.22 -18.53 -11.94
CA ASP A 75 -1.20 -19.55 -11.69
C ASP A 75 -0.71 -19.57 -10.22
N PHE A 76 -0.75 -18.40 -9.56
CA PHE A 76 -0.36 -18.23 -8.15
C PHE A 76 -1.56 -18.13 -7.20
N ILE A 77 -2.77 -18.53 -7.62
CA ILE A 77 -3.96 -18.52 -6.77
C ILE A 77 -3.72 -19.37 -5.51
N GLY A 78 -4.07 -18.83 -4.33
CA GLY A 78 -3.80 -19.49 -3.05
C GLY A 78 -2.31 -19.78 -2.80
N LEU A 79 -1.41 -18.96 -3.36
CA LEU A 79 0.04 -19.14 -3.33
C LEU A 79 0.54 -20.44 -3.98
N ARG A 80 -0.24 -21.02 -4.89
CA ARG A 80 0.19 -22.19 -5.67
C ARG A 80 1.51 -21.85 -6.39
N THR A 81 2.52 -22.71 -6.26
CA THR A 81 3.87 -22.49 -6.82
C THR A 81 4.65 -21.26 -6.30
N VAL A 82 4.15 -20.58 -5.27
CA VAL A 82 4.87 -19.51 -4.56
C VAL A 82 5.48 -20.11 -3.29
N GLY A 83 6.77 -20.43 -3.33
CA GLY A 83 7.44 -21.21 -2.30
C GLY A 83 8.65 -20.53 -1.66
N GLN A 84 9.44 -21.35 -0.96
CA GLN A 84 10.66 -20.92 -0.27
C GLN A 84 11.84 -20.68 -1.23
N GLU A 85 11.76 -21.20 -2.45
CA GLU A 85 12.75 -20.95 -3.48
C GLU A 85 12.55 -19.57 -4.14
N PRO A 86 13.62 -18.92 -4.62
CA PRO A 86 13.50 -17.70 -5.39
C PRO A 86 12.69 -17.87 -6.67
N SER A 87 11.96 -16.82 -7.06
CA SER A 87 11.35 -16.75 -8.39
C SER A 87 12.43 -16.50 -9.44
N SER A 88 12.26 -17.06 -10.64
CA SER A 88 13.14 -16.76 -11.78
C SER A 88 12.90 -15.39 -12.40
N VAL A 89 11.79 -14.73 -12.01
CA VAL A 89 11.33 -13.46 -12.58
C VAL A 89 11.47 -12.33 -11.56
N TYR A 90 11.00 -12.56 -10.34
CA TYR A 90 10.94 -11.53 -9.30
C TYR A 90 11.91 -11.84 -8.17
N ALA A 91 12.66 -10.82 -7.71
CA ALA A 91 13.53 -10.91 -6.55
C ALA A 91 14.37 -12.22 -6.52
N THR A 92 15.16 -12.45 -7.58
CA THR A 92 15.82 -13.74 -7.87
C THR A 92 16.84 -14.21 -6.82
N THR A 93 17.11 -13.40 -5.80
CA THR A 93 18.02 -13.73 -4.69
C THR A 93 17.31 -14.07 -3.38
N VAL A 94 16.00 -13.89 -3.25
CA VAL A 94 15.25 -14.13 -2.00
C VAL A 94 14.10 -15.11 -2.22
N PRO A 95 13.56 -15.77 -1.18
CA PRO A 95 12.38 -16.62 -1.32
C PRO A 95 11.23 -15.90 -2.02
N HIS A 96 10.54 -16.58 -2.94
CA HIS A 96 9.37 -16.01 -3.63
C HIS A 96 8.29 -15.57 -2.62
N LEU A 97 8.15 -16.29 -1.50
CA LEU A 97 7.29 -15.90 -0.38
C LEU A 97 7.68 -14.57 0.27
N ALA A 98 8.97 -14.24 0.36
CA ALA A 98 9.42 -12.97 0.94
C ALA A 98 9.05 -11.79 0.03
N PHE A 99 9.21 -11.95 -1.29
CA PHE A 99 8.74 -10.97 -2.27
C PHE A 99 7.21 -10.81 -2.25
N MET A 100 6.47 -11.93 -2.22
CA MET A 100 5.00 -11.90 -2.11
C MET A 100 4.54 -11.15 -0.85
N ALA A 101 5.19 -11.40 0.29
CA ALA A 101 4.87 -10.74 1.55
C ALA A 101 5.20 -9.25 1.51
N PHE A 102 6.32 -8.85 0.90
CA PHE A 102 6.70 -7.45 0.73
C PHE A 102 5.65 -6.69 -0.10
N GLU A 103 5.29 -7.21 -1.26
CA GLU A 103 4.28 -6.61 -2.15
C GLU A 103 2.88 -6.59 -1.53
N ALA A 104 2.56 -7.55 -0.66
CA ALA A 104 1.30 -7.54 0.10
C ALA A 104 1.17 -6.25 0.94
N MET A 105 2.28 -5.76 1.51
CA MET A 105 2.27 -4.57 2.35
C MET A 105 1.99 -3.31 1.54
N PHE A 106 2.41 -3.25 0.27
CA PHE A 106 2.08 -2.17 -0.66
C PHE A 106 0.58 -2.18 -0.99
N ALA A 107 0.02 -3.36 -1.24
CA ALA A 107 -1.42 -3.49 -1.48
C ALA A 107 -2.24 -3.01 -0.28
N ILE A 108 -1.84 -3.43 0.93
CA ILE A 108 -2.50 -3.05 2.18
C ILE A 108 -2.45 -1.53 2.38
N ILE A 109 -1.26 -0.92 2.33
CA ILE A 109 -1.12 0.51 2.60
C ILE A 109 -1.87 1.34 1.55
N THR A 110 -1.88 0.92 0.29
CA THR A 110 -2.59 1.63 -0.78
C THR A 110 -4.09 1.71 -0.50
N VAL A 111 -4.71 0.59 -0.15
CA VAL A 111 -6.14 0.56 0.18
C VAL A 111 -6.41 1.34 1.47
N ALA A 112 -5.49 1.26 2.45
CA ALA A 112 -5.62 1.99 3.71
C ALA A 112 -5.54 3.51 3.52
N LEU A 113 -4.74 4.02 2.56
CA LEU A 113 -4.66 5.46 2.26
C LEU A 113 -6.02 6.04 1.80
N VAL A 114 -6.85 5.24 1.13
CA VAL A 114 -8.19 5.68 0.70
C VAL A 114 -9.12 5.96 1.90
N THR A 115 -8.87 5.37 3.07
CA THR A 115 -9.67 5.59 4.28
C THR A 115 -9.79 7.07 4.62
N GLY A 116 -8.71 7.84 4.54
CA GLY A 116 -8.70 9.27 4.87
C GLY A 116 -9.70 10.10 4.08
N ALA A 117 -10.01 9.69 2.85
CA ALA A 117 -11.04 10.31 2.03
C ALA A 117 -12.44 9.91 2.49
N VAL A 118 -12.69 8.64 2.79
CA VAL A 118 -14.07 8.16 3.02
C VAL A 118 -14.53 8.24 4.48
N VAL A 119 -13.63 8.56 5.40
CA VAL A 119 -13.95 8.69 6.83
C VAL A 119 -15.09 9.71 7.06
N GLU A 120 -16.00 9.35 7.96
CA GLU A 120 -17.27 10.01 8.26
C GLU A 120 -18.31 10.02 7.12
N ARG A 121 -17.99 9.45 5.94
CA ARG A 121 -18.81 9.55 4.72
C ARG A 121 -19.31 8.21 4.19
N MET A 122 -18.72 7.10 4.60
CA MET A 122 -19.03 5.77 4.10
C MET A 122 -19.39 4.80 5.23
N LYS A 123 -20.39 3.94 5.01
CA LYS A 123 -20.69 2.83 5.93
C LYS A 123 -19.55 1.83 5.91
N PHE A 124 -19.24 1.21 7.05
CA PHE A 124 -18.16 0.22 7.14
C PHE A 124 -18.35 -0.96 6.16
N SER A 125 -19.55 -1.50 6.03
CA SER A 125 -19.83 -2.58 5.07
C SER A 125 -19.60 -2.16 3.62
N ALA A 126 -20.00 -0.94 3.26
CA ALA A 126 -19.75 -0.39 1.92
C ALA A 126 -18.24 -0.22 1.68
N PHE A 127 -17.49 0.21 2.71
CA PHE A 127 -16.04 0.33 2.63
C PHE A 127 -15.35 -1.02 2.40
N ILE A 128 -15.75 -2.08 3.10
CA ILE A 128 -15.22 -3.44 2.87
C ILE A 128 -15.47 -3.90 1.43
N VAL A 129 -16.70 -3.76 0.92
CA VAL A 129 -17.04 -4.14 -0.46
C VAL A 129 -16.23 -3.31 -1.45
N PHE A 130 -16.14 -2.00 -1.25
CA PHE A 130 -15.32 -1.12 -2.08
C PHE A 130 -13.86 -1.58 -2.09
N SER A 131 -13.26 -1.83 -0.93
CA SER A 131 -11.85 -2.24 -0.83
C SER A 131 -11.58 -3.58 -1.51
N THR A 132 -12.48 -4.55 -1.39
CA THR A 132 -12.37 -5.83 -2.12
C THR A 132 -12.40 -5.63 -3.63
N LEU A 133 -13.38 -4.88 -4.13
CA LEU A 133 -13.51 -4.62 -5.57
C LEU A 133 -12.33 -3.80 -6.08
N TRP A 134 -11.99 -2.72 -5.40
CA TRP A 134 -10.93 -1.80 -5.77
C TRP A 134 -9.55 -2.48 -5.77
N LEU A 135 -9.25 -3.31 -4.79
CA LEU A 135 -8.04 -4.15 -4.80
C LEU A 135 -7.99 -5.00 -6.08
N THR A 136 -9.11 -5.63 -6.42
CA THR A 136 -9.18 -6.60 -7.53
C THR A 136 -9.10 -5.95 -8.90
N ILE A 137 -9.87 -4.87 -9.13
CA ILE A 137 -10.05 -4.29 -10.47
C ILE A 137 -9.24 -3.01 -10.70
N VAL A 138 -8.65 -2.43 -9.66
CA VAL A 138 -7.82 -1.22 -9.77
C VAL A 138 -6.39 -1.53 -9.35
N TYR A 139 -6.17 -1.92 -8.10
CA TYR A 139 -4.81 -2.13 -7.59
C TYR A 139 -4.07 -3.22 -8.35
N CYS A 140 -4.63 -4.44 -8.44
CA CYS A 140 -3.94 -5.57 -9.06
C CYS A 140 -3.59 -5.30 -10.54
N PRO A 141 -4.50 -4.77 -11.38
CA PRO A 141 -4.15 -4.35 -12.74
C PRO A 141 -3.05 -3.29 -12.76
N VAL A 142 -3.16 -2.20 -11.99
CA VAL A 142 -2.16 -1.13 -12.00
C VAL A 142 -0.79 -1.65 -11.54
N ALA A 143 -0.74 -2.49 -10.51
CA ALA A 143 0.47 -3.17 -10.08
C ALA A 143 1.04 -4.05 -11.20
N HIS A 144 0.20 -4.80 -11.91
CA HIS A 144 0.63 -5.60 -13.05
C HIS A 144 1.17 -4.75 -14.20
N TRP A 145 0.55 -3.62 -14.50
CA TRP A 145 0.98 -2.74 -15.59
C TRP A 145 2.42 -2.26 -15.41
N VAL A 146 2.79 -1.97 -14.16
CA VAL A 146 4.04 -1.28 -13.79
C VAL A 146 5.12 -2.26 -13.30
N TRP A 147 4.75 -3.23 -12.47
CA TRP A 147 5.68 -4.16 -11.82
C TRP A 147 5.54 -5.60 -12.27
N GLY A 148 4.41 -5.96 -12.86
CA GLY A 148 4.21 -7.29 -13.44
C GLY A 148 5.13 -7.52 -14.65
N SER A 149 5.75 -8.69 -14.71
CA SER A 149 6.50 -9.11 -15.88
C SER A 149 5.56 -9.21 -17.08
N GLY A 150 5.80 -8.37 -18.08
CA GLY A 150 4.92 -8.24 -19.24
C GLY A 150 3.90 -7.11 -19.16
N GLY A 151 3.81 -6.36 -18.05
CA GLY A 151 2.96 -5.19 -17.92
C GLY A 151 3.21 -4.12 -18.99
N TRP A 152 2.15 -3.49 -19.49
CA TRP A 152 2.27 -2.55 -20.61
C TRP A 152 3.06 -1.28 -20.28
N LEU A 153 2.93 -0.73 -19.06
CA LEU A 153 3.71 0.45 -18.62
C LEU A 153 5.19 0.07 -18.43
N ALA A 154 5.45 -1.12 -17.89
CA ALA A 154 6.80 -1.66 -17.79
C ALA A 154 7.45 -1.79 -19.17
N ARG A 155 6.72 -2.29 -20.19
CA ARG A 155 7.20 -2.38 -21.58
C ARG A 155 7.45 -1.02 -22.22
N LEU A 156 6.74 0.03 -21.80
CA LEU A 156 7.01 1.40 -22.24
C LEU A 156 8.22 2.04 -21.53
N GLY A 157 8.82 1.37 -20.55
CA GLY A 157 9.98 1.87 -19.81
C GLY A 157 9.63 2.87 -18.71
N VAL A 158 8.40 2.83 -18.18
CA VAL A 158 8.04 3.67 -17.02
C VAL A 158 8.88 3.28 -15.81
N LEU A 159 9.50 4.28 -15.19
CA LEU A 159 10.28 4.12 -13.98
C LEU A 159 9.43 4.47 -12.77
N ASP A 160 8.97 3.45 -12.05
CA ASP A 160 8.28 3.61 -10.79
C ASP A 160 8.91 2.69 -9.73
N PHE A 161 9.88 3.26 -9.00
CA PHE A 161 10.75 2.50 -8.12
C PHE A 161 10.02 1.90 -6.91
N ALA A 162 9.13 2.67 -6.27
CA ALA A 162 8.45 2.26 -5.04
C ALA A 162 6.94 2.59 -5.06
N GLY A 163 6.33 2.88 -6.21
CA GLY A 163 4.88 2.96 -6.32
C GLY A 163 4.33 4.37 -6.27
N GLY A 164 5.05 5.33 -6.84
CA GLY A 164 4.52 6.65 -7.15
C GLY A 164 3.22 6.55 -7.93
N THR A 165 3.16 5.66 -8.94
CA THR A 165 1.94 5.38 -9.70
C THR A 165 1.06 4.35 -9.00
N VAL A 166 1.61 3.19 -8.65
CA VAL A 166 0.84 2.03 -8.16
C VAL A 166 0.14 2.31 -6.83
N VAL A 167 0.81 3.05 -5.93
CA VAL A 167 0.33 3.36 -4.59
C VAL A 167 -0.25 4.78 -4.56
N HIS A 168 0.58 5.80 -4.76
CA HIS A 168 0.22 7.17 -4.36
C HIS A 168 -0.73 7.86 -5.35
N ILE A 169 -0.42 7.87 -6.65
CA ILE A 169 -1.31 8.45 -7.67
C ILE A 169 -2.62 7.65 -7.73
N ASN A 170 -2.54 6.32 -7.66
CA ASN A 170 -3.71 5.44 -7.70
C ASN A 170 -4.66 5.69 -6.51
N ALA A 171 -4.14 5.68 -5.28
CA ALA A 171 -4.93 5.98 -4.09
C ALA A 171 -5.43 7.44 -4.08
N GLY A 172 -4.60 8.40 -4.50
CA GLY A 172 -4.93 9.82 -4.56
C GLY A 172 -6.06 10.14 -5.55
N ALA A 173 -6.00 9.59 -6.77
CA ALA A 173 -7.06 9.72 -7.76
C ALA A 173 -8.36 9.05 -7.29
N SER A 174 -8.26 7.89 -6.65
CA SER A 174 -9.41 7.19 -6.07
C SER A 174 -10.04 7.99 -4.92
N ALA A 175 -9.22 8.56 -4.03
CA ALA A 175 -9.65 9.44 -2.96
C ALA A 175 -10.38 10.69 -3.48
N LEU A 176 -9.87 11.30 -4.56
CA LEU A 176 -10.51 12.44 -5.22
C LEU A 176 -11.87 12.06 -5.81
N ALA A 177 -11.94 10.95 -6.55
CA ALA A 177 -13.19 10.45 -7.14
C ALA A 177 -14.24 10.15 -6.06
N LEU A 178 -13.84 9.52 -4.96
CA LEU A 178 -14.73 9.23 -3.82
C LEU A 178 -15.15 10.51 -3.08
N ALA A 179 -14.25 11.47 -2.91
CA ALA A 179 -14.59 12.74 -2.28
C ALA A 179 -15.63 13.52 -3.10
N TRP A 180 -15.53 13.46 -4.44
CA TRP A 180 -16.50 14.04 -5.35
C TRP A 180 -17.85 13.30 -5.31
N LEU A 181 -17.84 11.96 -5.37
CA LEU A 181 -19.04 11.13 -5.36
C LEU A 181 -19.82 11.22 -4.02
N LEU A 182 -19.12 11.15 -2.88
CA LEU A 182 -19.74 11.13 -1.56
C LEU A 182 -20.17 12.54 -1.09
N GLY A 183 -19.60 13.59 -1.67
CA GLY A 183 -19.89 14.97 -1.31
C GLY A 183 -19.30 15.41 0.05
N PRO A 184 -19.73 16.57 0.57
CA PRO A 184 -19.19 17.16 1.78
C PRO A 184 -19.54 16.37 3.04
N ARG A 185 -18.67 16.43 4.06
CA ARG A 185 -18.93 15.83 5.38
C ARG A 185 -20.16 16.47 6.02
N ARG A 186 -20.95 15.69 6.76
CA ARG A 186 -22.06 16.20 7.57
C ARG A 186 -21.55 17.22 8.59
N GLY A 187 -22.18 18.39 8.64
CA GLY A 187 -21.79 19.52 9.48
C GLY A 187 -20.92 20.56 8.76
N TYR A 188 -20.33 20.22 7.60
CA TYR A 188 -19.42 21.14 6.90
C TYR A 188 -20.16 22.36 6.34
N ARG A 189 -21.32 22.15 5.72
CA ARG A 189 -22.14 23.25 5.17
C ARG A 189 -22.80 24.08 6.27
N GLU A 190 -23.07 23.43 7.39
CA GLU A 190 -23.62 24.01 8.62
C GLU A 190 -22.56 24.75 9.44
N LYS A 191 -21.30 24.78 8.98
CA LYS A 191 -20.14 25.42 9.66
C LYS A 191 -19.86 24.86 11.05
N GLU A 192 -20.13 23.58 11.28
CA GLU A 192 -19.65 22.87 12.47
C GLU A 192 -18.12 22.85 12.50
N PRO A 193 -17.48 23.01 13.68
CA PRO A 193 -16.03 22.86 13.81
C PRO A 193 -15.54 21.48 13.34
N MET A 194 -14.51 21.48 12.50
CA MET A 194 -13.87 20.27 11.95
C MET A 194 -12.43 20.09 12.43
N GLU A 195 -12.13 20.62 13.62
CA GLU A 195 -10.79 20.60 14.19
C GLU A 195 -10.33 19.16 14.50
N PRO A 196 -9.03 18.86 14.34
CA PRO A 196 -8.42 17.62 14.78
C PRO A 196 -8.68 17.34 16.25
N ASN A 197 -8.94 16.07 16.60
CA ASN A 197 -9.17 15.71 18.00
C ASN A 197 -7.88 15.53 18.81
N ASN A 198 -6.76 15.21 18.15
CA ASN A 198 -5.50 14.91 18.83
C ASN A 198 -4.28 15.14 17.91
N ILE A 199 -3.69 16.34 17.95
CA ILE A 199 -2.51 16.69 17.16
C ILE A 199 -1.28 15.81 17.51
N PRO A 200 -0.95 15.52 18.78
CA PRO A 200 0.13 14.58 19.10
C PRO A 200 -0.02 13.21 18.43
N MET A 201 -1.24 12.70 18.30
CA MET A 201 -1.52 11.45 17.59
C MET A 201 -1.26 11.54 16.08
N VAL A 202 -1.55 12.70 15.48
CA VAL A 202 -1.19 12.99 14.07
C VAL A 202 0.32 12.95 13.90
N VAL A 203 1.07 13.62 14.78
CA VAL A 203 2.55 13.65 14.72
C VAL A 203 3.13 12.24 14.92
N LEU A 204 2.61 11.46 15.86
CA LEU A 204 3.03 10.06 16.04
C LEU A 204 2.74 9.21 14.80
N GLY A 205 1.57 9.35 14.19
CA GLY A 205 1.22 8.68 12.94
C GLY A 205 2.18 9.05 11.81
N ALA A 206 2.47 10.34 11.64
CA ALA A 206 3.44 10.82 10.65
C ALA A 206 4.86 10.28 10.89
N ALA A 207 5.31 10.22 12.15
CA ALA A 207 6.62 9.66 12.50
C ALA A 207 6.71 8.16 12.17
N LEU A 208 5.65 7.38 12.45
CA LEU A 208 5.59 5.96 12.08
C LEU A 208 5.54 5.77 10.56
N LEU A 209 4.84 6.64 9.84
CA LEU A 209 4.82 6.63 8.38
C LEU A 209 6.22 6.88 7.82
N TRP A 210 6.92 7.92 8.27
CA TRP A 210 8.30 8.21 7.86
C TRP A 210 9.22 7.02 8.16
N PHE A 211 9.15 6.48 9.38
CA PHE A 211 9.96 5.32 9.77
C PHE A 211 9.70 4.09 8.90
N GLY A 212 8.42 3.76 8.66
CA GLY A 212 8.04 2.65 7.78
C GLY A 212 8.44 2.87 6.32
N TRP A 213 8.48 4.14 5.88
CA TRP A 213 8.84 4.52 4.51
C TRP A 213 10.26 4.13 4.11
N PHE A 214 11.17 3.94 5.08
CA PHE A 214 12.48 3.39 4.79
C PHE A 214 12.41 1.98 4.22
N GLY A 215 11.57 1.11 4.81
CA GLY A 215 11.31 -0.22 4.27
C GLY A 215 10.56 -0.16 2.94
N PHE A 216 9.65 0.81 2.77
CA PHE A 216 8.91 1.02 1.54
C PHE A 216 9.86 1.35 0.37
N ASN A 217 10.67 2.39 0.49
CA ASN A 217 11.54 2.81 -0.60
C ASN A 217 12.79 1.94 -0.72
N ALA A 218 13.58 1.80 0.35
CA ALA A 218 14.85 1.06 0.25
C ALA A 218 14.64 -0.46 0.10
N GLY A 219 13.51 -1.00 0.57
CA GLY A 219 13.10 -2.38 0.31
C GLY A 219 12.78 -2.66 -1.16
N SER A 220 12.30 -1.65 -1.93
CA SER A 220 12.04 -1.79 -3.37
C SER A 220 13.30 -2.00 -4.22
N ALA A 221 14.49 -1.88 -3.65
CA ALA A 221 15.73 -2.36 -4.28
C ALA A 221 15.84 -3.90 -4.29
N LEU A 222 14.99 -4.60 -3.52
CA LEU A 222 14.91 -6.06 -3.34
C LEU A 222 16.18 -6.74 -2.79
N THR A 223 17.23 -5.96 -2.55
CA THR A 223 18.57 -6.38 -2.11
C THR A 223 19.11 -5.39 -1.09
N SER A 224 20.10 -5.79 -0.30
CA SER A 224 20.73 -4.93 0.72
C SER A 224 21.98 -4.19 0.20
N GLY A 225 21.99 -3.83 -1.08
CA GLY A 225 23.14 -3.25 -1.79
C GLY A 225 23.14 -1.72 -1.89
N GLY A 226 24.00 -1.17 -2.77
CA GLY A 226 24.16 0.28 -2.95
C GLY A 226 22.89 1.01 -3.40
N LEU A 227 22.01 0.36 -4.17
CA LEU A 227 20.71 0.94 -4.57
C LEU A 227 19.78 1.14 -3.37
N ALA A 228 19.73 0.18 -2.44
CA ALA A 228 18.96 0.31 -1.20
C ALA A 228 19.50 1.47 -0.35
N ALA A 229 20.83 1.57 -0.21
CA ALA A 229 21.46 2.68 0.53
C ALA A 229 21.14 4.05 -0.11
N SER A 230 21.21 4.15 -1.44
CA SER A 230 20.84 5.37 -2.18
C SER A 230 19.38 5.75 -1.95
N ALA A 231 18.45 4.79 -2.09
CA ALA A 231 17.03 5.00 -1.84
C ALA A 231 16.74 5.42 -0.39
N PHE A 232 17.44 4.83 0.59
CA PHE A 232 17.31 5.17 2.00
C PHE A 232 17.69 6.63 2.26
N VAL A 233 18.85 7.07 1.75
CA VAL A 233 19.31 8.45 1.88
C VAL A 233 18.36 9.42 1.18
N ALA A 234 17.97 9.12 -0.06
CA ALA A 234 17.04 9.95 -0.83
C ALA A 234 15.69 10.11 -0.13
N THR A 235 15.17 9.04 0.50
CA THR A 235 13.93 9.06 1.27
C THR A 235 14.02 10.06 2.42
N ASN A 236 15.07 10.01 3.23
CA ASN A 236 15.23 10.92 4.36
C ASN A 236 15.42 12.37 3.91
N THR A 237 16.29 12.60 2.93
CA THR A 237 16.58 13.95 2.44
C THR A 237 15.35 14.59 1.81
N ALA A 238 14.57 13.85 1.04
CA ALA A 238 13.34 14.36 0.44
C ALA A 238 12.30 14.72 1.51
N ALA A 239 12.06 13.83 2.49
CA ALA A 239 11.13 14.08 3.58
C ALA A 239 11.55 15.28 4.45
N ALA A 240 12.85 15.39 4.78
CA ALA A 240 13.38 16.52 5.55
C ALA A 240 13.29 17.86 4.82
N THR A 241 13.34 17.86 3.48
CA THR A 241 13.20 19.09 2.68
C THR A 241 11.75 19.52 2.53
N ALA A 242 10.81 18.56 2.52
CA ALA A 242 9.39 18.83 2.35
C ALA A 242 8.66 19.24 3.64
N ALA A 243 9.22 18.90 4.81
CA ALA A 243 8.69 19.24 6.13
C ALA A 243 9.00 20.70 6.51
#